data_AF-A0A3N0EHS6-F1
#
_entry.id   AF-A0A3N0EHS6-F1
#
_cell.length_a   1.000
_cell.length_b   1.000
_cell.length_c   1.000
_cell.angle_alpha   90.00
_cell.angle_beta   90.00
_cell.angle_gamma   90.00
#
_symmetry.space_group_name_H-M   'P 1'
#
loop_
_entity.id
_entity.type
_entity.pdbx_description
1 polymer ?
#
loop_
_entity_poly.entity_id
_entity_poly.type
_entity_poly.pdbx_seq_one_letter_code
_entity_poly.pdbx_strand_id
1 'polypeptide(L)'
;MTPAPTPCRLVVCRGCCCGTQKKRPGVDHEGQLRRLSALHDHAGRDIPVRTSDCLDHCSEANVIVVHPSSRGRASGGRPVWFGDMTEDGLIEDLDDWVFEGGPGIAPVPESLAPHVTSTSPKKLRKAERERGTEKRRKAEKPARPEDTKKSAKKKSKKEKKAKKKKREKGAEGSR
;
A
#
# COMPACT_ATOMS: atom_id res chain seq x y z
N MET A 1 34.93 24.54 0.78
CA MET A 1 34.59 23.97 -0.54
C MET A 1 33.25 23.27 -0.42
N THR A 2 32.22 23.76 -1.10
CA THR A 2 30.92 23.08 -1.17
C THR A 2 31.02 21.98 -2.21
N PRO A 3 30.64 20.72 -1.90
CA PRO A 3 30.68 19.65 -2.88
C PRO A 3 29.73 19.96 -4.04
N ALA A 4 30.11 19.53 -5.25
CA ALA A 4 29.30 19.72 -6.44
C ALA A 4 27.91 19.06 -6.27
N PRO A 5 26.86 19.66 -6.84
CA PRO A 5 25.51 19.12 -6.72
C PRO A 5 25.44 17.72 -7.34
N THR A 6 24.94 16.74 -6.61
CA THR A 6 24.75 15.37 -7.11
C THR A 6 23.41 15.21 -7.83
N PRO A 7 23.33 14.38 -8.90
CA PRO A 7 22.10 14.07 -9.62
C PRO A 7 21.18 13.16 -8.80
N CYS A 8 20.00 12.87 -9.35
CA CYS A 8 19.15 11.77 -8.88
C CYS A 8 19.88 10.43 -9.00
N ARG A 9 19.42 9.41 -8.26
CA ARG A 9 19.97 8.04 -8.33
C ARG A 9 18.84 7.03 -8.31
N LEU A 10 18.97 5.94 -9.06
CA LEU A 10 17.96 4.89 -9.13
C LEU A 10 18.46 3.61 -8.48
N VAL A 11 17.55 2.93 -7.77
CA VAL A 11 17.73 1.54 -7.33
C VAL A 11 16.63 0.68 -7.93
N VAL A 12 17.00 -0.37 -8.65
CA VAL A 12 16.05 -1.25 -9.36
C VAL A 12 16.09 -2.64 -8.75
N CYS A 13 14.93 -3.16 -8.36
CA CYS A 13 14.81 -4.51 -7.81
C CYS A 13 14.84 -5.56 -8.94
N ARG A 14 15.83 -6.45 -8.92
CA ARG A 14 16.10 -7.46 -9.97
C ARG A 14 16.33 -8.89 -9.45
N GLY A 15 16.00 -9.18 -8.19
CA GLY A 15 16.16 -10.55 -7.67
C GLY A 15 14.94 -11.45 -7.84
N CYS A 16 14.91 -12.54 -7.07
CA CYS A 16 14.08 -13.72 -7.36
C CYS A 16 12.57 -13.45 -7.51
N CYS A 17 12.05 -12.45 -6.80
CA CYS A 17 10.63 -12.09 -6.79
C CYS A 17 10.30 -10.87 -7.66
N CYS A 18 11.25 -10.22 -8.33
CA CYS A 18 11.02 -8.96 -9.03
C CYS A 18 11.91 -8.88 -10.27
N GLY A 19 11.31 -8.66 -11.45
CA GLY A 19 12.07 -8.62 -12.70
C GLY A 19 12.34 -10.00 -13.32
N THR A 20 11.47 -10.98 -13.07
CA THR A 20 11.55 -12.31 -13.69
C THR A 20 10.36 -12.56 -14.59
N GLN A 21 10.59 -13.22 -15.74
CA GLN A 21 9.52 -13.60 -16.67
C GLN A 21 8.44 -14.47 -16.01
N LYS A 22 8.80 -15.23 -14.96
CA LYS A 22 7.84 -16.02 -14.20
C LYS A 22 6.78 -15.15 -13.51
N LYS A 23 7.16 -13.98 -12.99
CA LYS A 23 6.22 -13.08 -12.30
C LYS A 23 5.53 -12.12 -13.26
N ARG A 24 6.22 -11.71 -14.32
CA ARG A 24 5.69 -10.82 -15.38
C ARG A 24 6.12 -11.34 -16.75
N PRO A 25 5.35 -12.28 -17.35
CA PRO A 25 5.59 -12.71 -18.71
C PRO A 25 5.46 -11.55 -19.70
N GLY A 26 6.30 -11.51 -20.73
CA GLY A 26 6.24 -10.51 -21.80
C GLY A 26 6.97 -9.19 -21.54
N VAL A 27 7.48 -8.96 -20.33
CA VAL A 27 8.27 -7.76 -20.00
C VAL A 27 9.76 -8.00 -20.28
N ASP A 28 10.38 -7.11 -21.06
CA ASP A 28 11.84 -7.11 -21.27
C ASP A 28 12.55 -6.38 -20.11
N HIS A 29 12.82 -7.15 -19.06
CA HIS A 29 13.49 -6.62 -17.86
C HIS A 29 14.93 -6.17 -18.12
N GLU A 30 15.64 -6.81 -19.06
CA GLU A 30 17.03 -6.49 -19.38
C GLU A 30 17.12 -5.24 -20.25
N GLY A 31 16.26 -5.13 -21.27
CA GLY A 31 16.12 -3.93 -22.10
C GLY A 31 15.71 -2.72 -21.27
N GLN A 32 14.76 -2.91 -20.34
CA GLN A 32 14.37 -1.86 -19.41
C GLN A 32 15.53 -1.42 -18.51
N LEU A 33 16.31 -2.35 -17.95
CA LEU A 33 17.48 -1.99 -17.14
C LEU A 33 18.53 -1.24 -17.95
N ARG A 34 18.75 -1.63 -19.21
CA ARG A 34 19.65 -0.93 -20.13
C ARG A 34 19.18 0.50 -20.39
N ARG A 35 17.88 0.69 -20.65
CA ARG A 35 17.27 2.01 -20.84
C ARG A 35 17.45 2.89 -19.60
N LEU A 36 17.13 2.37 -18.42
CA LEU A 36 17.31 3.07 -17.15
C LEU A 36 18.78 3.47 -16.89
N SER A 37 19.73 2.64 -17.31
CA SER A 37 21.16 2.89 -17.11
C SER A 37 21.73 3.95 -18.06
N ALA A 38 20.97 4.34 -19.09
CA ALA A 38 21.33 5.34 -20.08
C ALA A 38 20.62 6.70 -19.85
N LEU A 39 19.93 6.88 -18.71
CA LEU A 39 19.24 8.13 -18.40
C LEU A 39 20.23 9.23 -17.98
N HIS A 40 19.88 10.47 -18.31
CA HIS A 40 20.66 11.66 -17.98
C HIS A 40 19.78 12.71 -17.30
N ASP A 41 20.35 13.55 -16.45
CA ASP A 41 19.63 14.74 -15.95
C ASP A 41 19.66 15.91 -16.94
N HIS A 42 18.91 16.98 -16.65
CA HIS A 42 18.94 18.23 -17.44
C HIS A 42 20.32 18.88 -17.60
N ALA A 43 21.32 18.48 -16.80
CA ALA A 43 22.69 18.95 -16.91
C ALA A 43 23.57 18.00 -17.74
N GLY A 44 22.99 16.97 -18.38
CA GLY A 44 23.68 15.99 -19.21
C GLY A 44 24.52 14.98 -18.42
N ARG A 45 24.26 14.82 -17.11
CA ARG A 45 25.03 13.88 -16.26
C ARG A 45 24.32 12.54 -16.20
N ASP A 46 25.10 11.47 -16.24
CA ASP A 46 24.60 10.12 -16.04
C ASP A 46 23.85 10.02 -14.70
N ILE A 47 22.69 9.38 -14.73
CA ILE A 47 21.93 9.02 -13.54
C ILE A 47 22.49 7.70 -13.00
N PRO A 48 23.10 7.65 -11.81
CA PRO A 48 23.63 6.41 -11.27
C PRO A 48 22.50 5.42 -10.99
N VAL A 49 22.53 4.28 -11.68
CA VAL A 49 21.62 3.15 -11.47
C VAL A 49 22.35 2.03 -10.76
N ARG A 50 21.70 1.44 -9.74
CA ARG A 50 22.15 0.20 -9.12
C ARG A 50 21.02 -0.81 -9.07
N THR A 51 21.37 -2.08 -9.22
CA THR A 51 20.44 -3.17 -8.98
C THR A 51 20.49 -3.60 -7.52
N SER A 52 19.37 -4.12 -7.03
CA SER A 52 19.25 -4.77 -5.73
C SER A 52 18.53 -6.10 -5.89
N ASP A 53 18.97 -7.11 -5.15
CA ASP A 53 18.34 -8.43 -5.17
C ASP A 53 16.93 -8.39 -4.54
N CYS A 54 16.72 -7.58 -3.50
CA CYS A 54 15.40 -7.44 -2.89
C CYS A 54 15.24 -6.08 -2.21
N LEU A 55 14.11 -5.43 -2.46
CA LEU A 55 13.71 -4.19 -1.80
C LEU A 55 12.57 -4.39 -0.78
N ASP A 56 12.34 -5.64 -0.35
CA ASP A 56 11.26 -6.06 0.57
C ASP A 56 9.84 -5.69 0.09
N HIS A 57 9.68 -5.43 -1.21
CA HIS A 57 8.42 -5.02 -1.82
C HIS A 57 7.92 -6.05 -2.83
N CYS A 58 7.94 -7.32 -2.40
CA CYS A 58 7.69 -8.48 -3.26
C CYS A 58 6.24 -8.62 -3.72
N SER A 59 5.28 -7.84 -3.21
CA SER A 59 3.91 -7.82 -3.73
C SER A 59 3.81 -7.14 -5.09
N GLU A 60 4.72 -6.21 -5.38
CA GLU A 60 4.78 -5.46 -6.64
C GLU A 60 5.88 -6.02 -7.54
N ALA A 61 5.76 -5.84 -8.86
CA ALA A 61 6.81 -6.20 -9.81
C ALA A 61 7.57 -4.96 -10.27
N ASN A 62 8.79 -5.13 -10.81
CA ASN A 62 9.63 -4.05 -11.34
C ASN A 62 9.70 -2.81 -10.43
N VAL A 63 10.10 -3.02 -9.17
CA VAL A 63 10.18 -1.92 -8.20
C VAL A 63 11.39 -1.05 -8.51
N ILE A 64 11.17 0.26 -8.61
CA ILE A 64 12.19 1.28 -8.85
C ILE A 64 12.13 2.32 -7.73
N VAL A 65 13.27 2.67 -7.16
CA VAL A 65 13.39 3.72 -6.14
C VAL A 65 14.20 4.87 -6.72
N VAL A 66 13.57 6.04 -6.81
CA VAL A 66 14.25 7.28 -7.23
C VAL A 66 14.66 8.06 -5.99
N HIS A 67 15.96 8.14 -5.77
CA HIS A 67 16.54 9.00 -4.74
C HIS A 67 16.69 10.43 -5.26
N PRO A 68 16.32 11.44 -4.45
CA PRO A 68 16.46 12.85 -4.82
C PRO A 68 17.90 13.23 -5.13
N SER A 69 18.06 14.21 -6.01
CA SER A 69 19.29 14.97 -6.21
C SER A 69 19.67 15.77 -4.95
N SER A 70 20.88 16.32 -4.92
CA SER A 70 21.28 17.28 -3.86
C SER A 70 20.30 18.45 -3.74
N ARG A 71 19.88 19.04 -4.86
CA ARG A 71 18.87 20.11 -4.92
C ARG A 71 17.51 19.63 -4.42
N GLY A 72 17.06 18.46 -4.88
CA GLY A 72 15.81 17.86 -4.44
C GLY A 72 15.78 17.61 -2.94
N ARG A 73 16.88 17.11 -2.35
CA ARG A 73 17.01 16.96 -0.89
C ARG A 73 16.95 18.28 -0.14
N ALA A 74 17.62 19.32 -0.65
CA ALA A 74 17.58 20.65 -0.04
C ALA A 74 16.16 21.23 -0.02
N SER A 75 15.34 20.93 -1.04
CA SER A 75 13.92 21.27 -1.10
C SER A 75 12.99 20.33 -0.30
N GLY A 76 13.54 19.40 0.50
CA GLY A 76 12.75 18.47 1.32
C GLY A 76 12.32 17.19 0.60
N GLY A 77 12.80 16.95 -0.63
CA GLY A 77 12.56 15.75 -1.40
C GLY A 77 12.97 14.48 -0.66
N ARG A 78 12.13 13.45 -0.74
CA ARG A 78 12.38 12.12 -0.18
C ARG A 78 12.40 11.08 -1.31
N PRO A 79 13.01 9.90 -1.10
CA PRO A 79 12.96 8.84 -2.10
C PRO A 79 11.51 8.47 -2.43
N VAL A 80 11.21 8.34 -3.72
CA VAL A 80 9.91 7.89 -4.24
C VAL A 80 10.07 6.46 -4.73
N TRP A 81 9.09 5.64 -4.39
CA TRP A 81 9.07 4.22 -4.71
C TRP A 81 7.99 3.98 -5.75
N PHE A 82 8.35 3.30 -6.83
CA PHE A 82 7.44 2.90 -7.87
C PHE A 82 7.37 1.38 -7.94
N GLY A 83 6.16 0.87 -8.10
CA GLY A 83 5.85 -0.53 -8.32
C GLY A 83 5.10 -0.71 -9.64
N ASP A 84 5.17 -1.91 -10.18
CA ASP A 84 4.54 -2.29 -11.45
C ASP A 84 4.96 -1.42 -12.64
N MET A 85 6.24 -1.04 -12.66
CA MET A 85 6.87 -0.35 -13.81
C MET A 85 7.14 -1.35 -14.93
N THR A 86 6.09 -1.81 -15.61
CA THR A 86 6.16 -2.85 -16.65
C THR A 86 6.10 -2.30 -18.07
N GLU A 87 5.50 -1.13 -18.25
CA GLU A 87 5.24 -0.55 -19.57
C GLU A 87 6.35 0.43 -19.98
N ASP A 88 6.66 0.48 -21.28
CA ASP A 88 7.70 1.38 -21.80
C ASP A 88 7.35 2.86 -21.60
N GLY A 89 6.07 3.23 -21.74
CA GLY A 89 5.60 4.61 -21.50
C GLY A 89 5.82 5.06 -20.05
N LEU A 90 5.76 4.15 -19.07
CA LEU A 90 6.07 4.50 -17.68
C LEU A 90 7.56 4.78 -17.48
N ILE A 91 8.43 4.15 -18.28
CA ILE A 91 9.88 4.39 -18.23
C ILE A 91 10.23 5.70 -18.92
N GLU A 92 9.49 6.08 -19.96
CA GLU A 92 9.56 7.40 -20.60
C GLU A 92 9.16 8.51 -19.64
N ASP A 93 7.99 8.38 -19.01
CA ASP A 93 7.52 9.37 -18.03
C ASP A 93 8.47 9.48 -16.82
N LEU A 94 9.11 8.37 -16.44
CA LEU A 94 10.13 8.37 -15.39
C LEU A 94 11.39 9.13 -15.81
N ASP A 95 11.83 8.95 -17.05
CA ASP A 95 12.98 9.65 -17.62
C ASP A 95 12.72 11.16 -17.64
N ASP A 96 11.60 11.59 -18.24
CA ASP A 96 11.20 12.99 -18.31
C ASP A 96 11.13 13.63 -16.91
N TRP A 97 10.53 12.92 -15.95
CA TRP A 97 10.46 13.41 -14.58
C TRP A 97 11.84 13.52 -13.89
N VAL A 98 12.73 12.55 -14.11
CA VAL A 98 14.11 12.60 -13.59
C VAL A 98 14.90 13.72 -14.25
N PHE A 99 14.70 13.94 -15.55
CA PHE A 99 15.29 15.02 -16.33
C PHE A 99 14.89 16.39 -15.76
N GLU A 100 13.61 16.61 -15.46
CA GLU A 100 13.07 17.80 -14.78
C GLU A 100 13.58 17.99 -13.34
N GLY A 101 14.26 16.98 -12.79
CA GLY A 101 14.96 17.03 -11.51
C GLY A 101 14.37 16.14 -10.42
N GLY A 102 13.29 15.42 -10.72
CA GLY A 102 12.73 14.35 -9.92
C GLY A 102 12.26 14.76 -8.52
N PRO A 103 12.39 13.88 -7.50
CA PRO A 103 11.78 14.07 -6.19
C PRO A 103 12.18 15.38 -5.50
N GLY A 104 11.17 16.16 -5.10
CA GLY A 104 11.33 17.43 -4.40
C GLY A 104 11.60 18.64 -5.30
N ILE A 105 11.78 18.42 -6.61
CA ILE A 105 11.91 19.49 -7.62
C ILE A 105 10.68 19.51 -8.52
N ALA A 106 10.37 18.38 -9.16
CA ALA A 106 9.23 18.22 -10.05
C ALA A 106 8.13 17.38 -9.37
N PRO A 107 6.85 17.71 -9.54
CA PRO A 107 5.75 16.88 -9.06
C PRO A 107 5.77 15.52 -9.77
N VAL A 108 5.29 14.47 -9.11
CA VAL A 108 5.18 13.15 -9.75
C VAL A 108 4.13 13.24 -10.88
N PRO A 109 4.44 12.81 -12.11
CA PRO A 109 3.48 12.77 -13.21
C PRO A 109 2.23 11.96 -12.87
N GLU A 110 1.09 12.35 -13.44
CA GLU A 110 -0.19 11.67 -13.20
C GLU A 110 -0.18 10.20 -13.63
N SER A 111 0.55 9.87 -14.70
CA SER A 111 0.74 8.49 -15.18
C SER A 111 1.52 7.62 -14.19
N LEU A 112 2.48 8.20 -13.46
CA LEU A 112 3.28 7.50 -12.46
C LEU A 112 2.61 7.45 -11.08
N ALA A 113 1.64 8.33 -10.80
CA ALA A 113 0.99 8.42 -9.50
C ALA A 113 0.34 7.11 -9.02
N PRO A 114 -0.37 6.32 -9.87
CA PRO A 114 -0.92 5.01 -9.48
C PRO A 114 0.16 4.00 -9.10
N HIS A 115 1.37 4.17 -9.62
CA HIS A 115 2.52 3.31 -9.39
C HIS A 115 3.32 3.74 -8.16
N VAL A 116 3.04 4.89 -7.55
CA VAL A 116 3.73 5.33 -6.33
C VAL A 116 3.30 4.46 -5.17
N THR A 117 4.25 3.71 -4.61
CA THR A 117 3.94 2.73 -3.58
C THR A 117 4.42 3.17 -2.23
N SER A 118 3.59 2.92 -1.23
CA SER A 118 3.64 3.65 0.02
C SER A 118 4.67 3.06 0.97
N THR A 119 5.98 3.05 0.68
CA THR A 119 6.91 2.86 1.82
C THR A 119 8.37 3.28 1.79
N SER A 120 8.80 3.81 2.95
CA SER A 120 10.10 3.51 3.55
C SER A 120 9.99 2.24 4.41
N PRO A 121 10.96 1.29 4.41
CA PRO A 121 10.88 -0.02 5.10
C PRO A 121 10.40 0.01 6.57
N LYS A 122 10.74 1.07 7.32
CA LYS A 122 10.29 1.26 8.72
C LYS A 122 8.77 1.43 8.86
N LYS A 123 8.09 2.01 7.87
CA LYS A 123 6.63 2.19 7.88
C LYS A 123 5.89 0.89 7.60
N LEU A 124 6.40 0.00 6.75
CA LEU A 124 5.82 -1.33 6.52
C LEU A 124 5.85 -2.15 7.80
N ARG A 125 7.03 -2.25 8.44
CA ARG A 125 7.20 -2.99 9.70
C ARG A 125 6.35 -2.42 10.84
N LYS A 126 6.21 -1.09 10.94
CA LYS A 126 5.33 -0.44 11.92
C LYS A 126 3.85 -0.74 11.65
N ALA A 127 3.39 -0.56 10.41
CA ALA A 127 2.01 -0.81 10.02
C ALA A 127 1.64 -2.29 10.18
N GLU A 128 2.56 -3.21 9.88
CA GLU A 128 2.35 -4.65 10.08
C GLU A 128 2.24 -4.99 11.57
N ARG A 129 3.10 -4.39 12.42
CA ARG A 129 3.03 -4.56 13.88
C ARG A 129 1.74 -3.98 14.47
N GLU A 130 1.27 -2.85 13.97
CA GLU A 130 0.01 -2.21 14.36
C GLU A 130 -1.22 -3.02 13.90
N ARG A 131 -1.21 -3.55 12.67
CA ARG A 131 -2.24 -4.49 12.20
C ARG A 131 -2.26 -5.78 13.01
N GLY A 132 -1.09 -6.30 13.37
CA GLY A 132 -0.96 -7.48 14.22
C GLY A 132 -1.53 -7.27 15.62
N THR A 133 -1.23 -6.13 16.26
CA THR A 133 -1.79 -5.79 17.58
C THR A 133 -3.29 -5.52 17.54
N GLU A 134 -3.81 -4.88 16.49
CA GLU A 134 -5.25 -4.69 16.30
C GLU A 134 -5.98 -6.02 16.09
N LYS A 135 -5.44 -6.90 15.24
CA LYS A 135 -5.98 -8.25 15.00
C LYS A 135 -6.02 -9.08 16.28
N ARG A 136 -4.97 -9.00 17.12
CA ARG A 136 -4.93 -9.66 18.44
C ARG A 136 -5.96 -9.08 19.41
N ARG A 137 -6.07 -7.75 19.50
CA ARG A 137 -7.09 -7.08 20.34
C ARG A 137 -8.52 -7.42 19.91
N LYS A 138 -8.76 -7.61 18.61
CA LYS A 138 -10.06 -8.02 18.08
C LYS A 138 -10.36 -9.50 18.36
N ALA A 139 -9.34 -10.35 18.38
CA ALA A 139 -9.45 -11.76 18.77
C ALA A 139 -9.64 -11.96 20.29
N GLU A 140 -9.07 -11.09 21.12
CA GLU A 140 -9.22 -11.10 22.59
C GLU A 140 -10.47 -10.36 23.08
N LYS A 141 -11.28 -9.75 22.19
CA LYS A 141 -12.50 -9.04 22.59
C LYS A 141 -13.59 -10.06 22.94
N PRO A 142 -14.03 -10.18 24.21
CA PRO A 142 -15.11 -11.10 24.57
C PRO A 142 -16.41 -10.66 23.87
N ALA A 143 -17.20 -11.65 23.46
CA ALA A 143 -18.54 -11.42 22.91
C ALA A 143 -19.33 -10.52 23.88
N ARG A 144 -19.82 -9.40 23.36
CA ARG A 144 -20.63 -8.44 24.12
C ARG A 144 -21.91 -9.17 24.60
N PRO A 145 -22.26 -9.15 25.90
CA PRO A 145 -23.47 -9.79 26.39
C PRO A 145 -24.69 -8.91 26.07
N GLU A 146 -25.14 -8.88 24.82
CA GLU A 146 -26.34 -8.15 24.41
C GLU A 146 -27.48 -9.03 23.84
N ASP A 147 -27.37 -10.36 23.93
CA ASP A 147 -28.43 -11.28 23.45
C ASP A 147 -29.28 -11.93 24.57
N THR A 148 -29.16 -11.51 25.83
CA THR A 148 -30.00 -12.04 26.93
C THR A 148 -31.24 -11.19 27.24
N LYS A 149 -31.30 -9.92 26.82
CA LYS A 149 -32.49 -9.06 27.08
C LYS A 149 -33.67 -9.30 26.14
N LYS A 150 -33.44 -9.84 24.92
CA LYS A 150 -34.53 -10.19 23.97
C LYS A 150 -35.33 -11.41 24.42
N SER A 151 -34.69 -12.30 25.19
CA SER A 151 -35.28 -13.56 25.70
C SER A 151 -36.14 -13.35 26.95
N ALA A 152 -35.80 -12.38 27.81
CA ALA A 152 -36.59 -12.03 28.99
C ALA A 152 -37.90 -11.32 28.63
N LYS A 153 -37.86 -10.35 27.69
CA LYS A 153 -39.05 -9.58 27.26
C LYS A 153 -40.08 -10.45 26.50
N LYS A 154 -39.64 -11.55 25.88
CA LYS A 154 -40.51 -12.53 25.19
C LYS A 154 -41.22 -13.50 26.15
N LYS A 155 -40.61 -13.85 27.29
CA LYS A 155 -41.25 -14.65 28.36
C LYS A 155 -42.34 -13.86 29.09
N SER A 156 -42.09 -12.60 29.47
CA SER A 156 -43.06 -11.78 30.22
C SER A 156 -44.33 -11.44 29.42
N LYS A 157 -44.23 -11.32 28.09
CA LYS A 157 -45.39 -11.07 27.21
C LYS A 157 -46.22 -12.35 26.98
N LYS A 158 -45.60 -13.54 27.03
CA LYS A 158 -46.27 -14.84 26.88
C LYS A 158 -47.06 -15.21 28.13
N GLU A 159 -46.54 -14.94 29.32
CA GLU A 159 -47.25 -15.16 30.60
C GLU A 159 -48.44 -14.22 30.79
N LYS A 160 -48.32 -12.93 30.45
CA LYS A 160 -49.46 -11.99 30.53
C LYS A 160 -50.60 -12.35 29.56
N LYS A 161 -50.29 -12.86 28.36
CA LYS A 161 -51.31 -13.27 27.37
C LYS A 161 -52.01 -14.58 27.78
N ALA A 162 -51.32 -15.49 28.46
CA ALA A 162 -51.90 -16.71 29.01
C ALA A 162 -52.84 -16.45 30.20
N LYS A 163 -52.50 -15.48 31.08
CA LYS A 163 -53.32 -15.13 32.24
C LYS A 163 -54.61 -14.38 31.87
N LYS A 164 -54.62 -13.60 30.78
CA LYS A 164 -55.84 -12.96 30.23
C LYS A 164 -56.81 -13.97 29.61
N LYS A 165 -56.29 -14.92 28.81
CA LYS A 165 -57.10 -15.94 28.11
C LYS A 165 -57.75 -16.97 29.05
N LYS A 166 -57.23 -17.13 30.28
CA LYS A 166 -57.78 -18.04 31.30
C LYS A 166 -58.89 -17.42 32.16
N ARG A 167 -59.01 -16.08 32.18
CA ARG A 167 -60.13 -15.36 32.85
C ARG A 167 -61.38 -15.27 31.98
N GLU A 168 -61.24 -15.22 30.65
CA GLU A 168 -62.38 -15.18 29.71
C GLU A 168 -63.02 -16.55 29.45
N LYS A 169 -62.36 -17.66 29.79
CA LYS A 169 -62.88 -19.04 29.63
C LYS A 169 -63.53 -19.64 30.89
N GLY A 170 -63.67 -18.86 31.96
CA GLY A 170 -64.36 -19.28 33.19
C GLY A 170 -65.83 -18.85 33.28
N ALA A 171 -66.40 -18.30 32.19
CA ALA A 171 -67.74 -17.72 32.18
C ALA A 171 -68.75 -18.48 31.27
N GLU A 172 -68.44 -19.68 30.79
CA GLU A 172 -69.37 -20.46 29.96
C GLU A 172 -69.13 -21.96 30.17
N GLY A 173 -69.94 -22.60 31.03
CA GLY A 173 -69.83 -24.04 31.27
C GLY A 173 -70.37 -24.57 32.60
N SER A 174 -71.56 -24.16 33.03
CA SER A 174 -72.50 -25.07 33.70
C SER A 174 -73.92 -24.62 33.38
N ARG A 175 -74.67 -25.57 32.84
CA ARG A 175 -76.13 -25.54 32.71
C ARG A 175 -76.80 -25.37 34.06
#